data_AF-A0A7H8K3X2-F1
#
_entry.id   AF-A0A7H8K3X2-F1
#
_cell.length_a   1.000
_cell.length_b   1.000
_cell.length_c   1.000
_cell.angle_alpha   90.00
_cell.angle_beta   90.00
_cell.angle_gamma   90.00
#
_symmetry.space_group_name_H-M   'P 1'
#
loop_
_entity.id
_entity.type
_entity.pdbx_description
1 polymer ?
#
loop_
_entity_poly.entity_id
_entity_poly.type
_entity_poly.pdbx_seq_one_letter_code
_entity_poly.pdbx_strand_id
1 'polypeptide(L)'
;MSSPYIKSAAVAAVLSALDEGRAPERPVLRAAVRALLATLAERAPGRSVEVRVPPYGAVQCVPGPRHTRGTPPNTVEMDPQTWVLLATGRLDWEWVVTEGRVRASGARADLSAYLPLELE
;
A
#
# COMPACT_ATOMS: atom_id res chain seq x y z
N MET A 1 11.95 -12.61 -17.19
CA MET A 1 10.98 -11.49 -17.21
C MET A 1 11.47 -10.47 -16.20
N SER A 2 11.80 -9.27 -16.66
CA SER A 2 12.26 -8.16 -15.82
C SER A 2 11.16 -7.78 -14.83
N SER A 3 11.46 -7.77 -13.53
CA SER A 3 10.52 -7.39 -12.49
C SER A 3 9.91 -6.00 -12.78
N PRO A 4 8.58 -5.81 -12.73
CA PRO A 4 7.94 -4.52 -12.98
C PRO A 4 8.32 -3.45 -11.95
N TYR A 5 9.13 -3.79 -10.94
CA TYR A 5 9.67 -2.88 -9.93
C TYR A 5 11.11 -2.42 -10.20
N ILE A 6 11.71 -2.82 -11.33
CA ILE A 6 13.09 -2.47 -11.71
C ILE A 6 13.36 -0.95 -11.70
N LYS A 7 12.32 -0.13 -11.84
CA LYS A 7 12.44 1.33 -11.87
C LYS A 7 12.50 1.98 -10.48
N SER A 8 12.21 1.26 -9.40
CA SER A 8 12.45 1.72 -8.03
C SER A 8 13.47 0.84 -7.32
N ALA A 9 14.70 1.31 -7.24
CA ALA A 9 15.79 0.64 -6.53
C ALA A 9 15.43 0.34 -5.07
N ALA A 10 14.66 1.22 -4.42
CA ALA A 10 14.22 1.02 -3.04
C ALA A 10 13.25 -0.17 -2.92
N VAL A 11 12.25 -0.27 -3.81
CA VAL A 11 11.29 -1.39 -3.79
C VAL A 11 12.00 -2.71 -4.09
N ALA A 12 12.87 -2.72 -5.12
CA ALA A 12 13.66 -3.90 -5.46
C ALA A 12 14.56 -4.35 -4.28
N ALA A 13 15.24 -3.42 -3.62
CA ALA A 13 16.11 -3.72 -2.47
C ALA A 13 15.32 -4.26 -1.26
N VAL A 14 14.11 -3.73 -1.00
CA VAL A 14 13.23 -4.28 0.04
C VAL A 14 12.81 -5.69 -0.30
N LEU A 15 12.35 -5.95 -1.52
CA LEU A 15 11.93 -7.29 -1.94
C LEU A 15 13.08 -8.30 -1.85
N SER A 16 14.29 -7.96 -2.32
CA SER A 16 15.47 -8.83 -2.19
C SER A 16 15.79 -9.16 -0.74
N ALA A 17 15.77 -8.17 0.16
CA ALA A 17 16.01 -8.40 1.58
C ALA A 17 14.96 -9.36 2.18
N LEU A 18 13.67 -9.15 1.87
CA LEU A 18 12.60 -10.03 2.34
C LEU A 18 12.70 -11.45 1.79
N ASP A 19 13.08 -11.61 0.53
CA ASP A 19 13.26 -12.91 -0.14
C ASP A 19 14.42 -13.70 0.46
N GLU A 20 15.44 -13.02 0.95
CA GLU A 20 16.56 -13.59 1.70
C GLU A 20 16.27 -13.79 3.20
N GLY A 21 15.05 -13.49 3.66
CA GLY A 21 14.66 -13.58 5.07
C GLY A 21 15.32 -12.52 5.98
N ARG A 22 15.83 -11.43 5.39
CA ARG A 22 16.48 -10.32 6.10
C ARG A 22 15.53 -9.16 6.30
N ALA A 23 15.68 -8.45 7.44
CA ALA A 23 14.97 -7.20 7.66
C ALA A 23 15.52 -6.10 6.72
N PRO A 24 14.65 -5.42 5.95
CA PRO A 24 15.08 -4.29 5.12
C PRO A 24 15.57 -3.12 5.98
N GLU A 25 16.57 -2.40 5.49
CA GLU A 25 17.05 -1.20 6.17
C GLU A 25 15.95 -0.12 6.24
N ARG A 26 15.83 0.53 7.40
CA ARG A 26 14.79 1.51 7.69
C ARG A 26 14.67 2.63 6.64
N PRO A 27 15.76 3.26 6.16
CA PRO A 27 15.67 4.29 5.13
C PRO A 27 15.16 3.75 3.78
N VAL A 28 15.56 2.54 3.41
CA VAL A 28 15.16 1.88 2.16
C VAL A 28 13.69 1.50 2.21
N LEU A 29 13.24 0.92 3.32
CA LEU A 29 11.83 0.59 3.54
C LEU A 29 10.94 1.84 3.51
N ARG A 30 11.37 2.93 4.16
CA ARG A 30 10.67 4.22 4.11
C ARG A 30 10.52 4.74 2.67
N ALA A 31 11.59 4.65 1.86
CA ALA A 31 11.57 5.09 0.48
C ALA A 31 10.62 4.23 -0.37
N ALA A 32 10.67 2.90 -0.23
CA ALA A 32 9.78 1.97 -0.93
C ALA A 32 8.30 2.24 -0.60
N VAL A 33 7.96 2.39 0.69
CA VAL A 33 6.59 2.69 1.12
C VAL A 33 6.09 3.98 0.48
N ARG A 34 6.89 5.05 0.52
CA ARG A 34 6.49 6.35 -0.03
C ARG A 34 6.31 6.32 -1.54
N ALA A 35 7.19 5.63 -2.26
CA ALA A 35 7.06 5.47 -3.70
C ALA A 35 5.74 4.77 -4.06
N LEU A 36 5.44 3.64 -3.41
CA LEU A 36 4.22 2.88 -3.67
C LEU A 36 2.95 3.65 -3.26
N LEU A 37 2.97 4.38 -2.14
CA LEU A 37 1.84 5.24 -1.75
C LEU A 37 1.59 6.36 -2.77
N ALA A 38 2.66 7.00 -3.28
CA ALA A 38 2.53 8.00 -4.33
C ALA A 38 1.93 7.41 -5.61
N THR A 39 2.44 6.25 -6.05
CA THR A 39 1.91 5.54 -7.22
C THR A 39 0.43 5.17 -7.05
N LEU A 40 -0.01 4.72 -5.87
CA LEU A 40 -1.42 4.47 -5.61
C LEU A 40 -2.26 5.74 -5.79
N ALA A 41 -1.82 6.86 -5.21
CA ALA A 41 -2.54 8.13 -5.29
C ALA A 41 -2.59 8.70 -6.73
N GLU A 42 -1.54 8.47 -7.52
CA GLU A 42 -1.47 8.84 -8.94
C GLU A 42 -2.39 7.97 -9.81
N ARG A 43 -2.40 6.65 -9.58
CA ARG A 43 -3.22 5.69 -10.35
C ARG A 43 -4.70 5.76 -10.00
N ALA A 44 -5.02 6.06 -8.74
CA ALA A 44 -6.38 6.14 -8.23
C ALA A 44 -6.62 7.50 -7.56
N PRO A 45 -6.62 8.61 -8.31
CA PRO A 45 -6.75 9.94 -7.75
C PRO A 45 -8.11 10.11 -7.07
N GLY A 46 -8.09 10.63 -5.84
CA GLY A 46 -9.32 10.84 -5.09
C GLY A 46 -9.10 11.09 -3.61
N ARG A 47 -10.22 11.18 -2.89
CA ARG A 47 -10.26 11.48 -1.46
C ARG A 47 -11.28 10.64 -0.70
N SER A 48 -11.70 9.53 -1.30
CA SER A 48 -12.72 8.66 -0.72
C SER A 48 -12.12 7.73 0.33
N VAL A 49 -10.86 7.33 0.17
CA VAL A 49 -10.15 6.38 1.04
C VAL A 49 -8.82 6.99 1.50
N GLU A 50 -8.52 6.86 2.78
CA GLU A 50 -7.21 7.19 3.36
C GLU A 50 -6.41 5.90 3.64
N VAL A 51 -5.24 5.77 3.02
CA VAL A 51 -4.32 4.65 3.23
C VAL A 51 -3.18 5.11 4.11
N ARG A 52 -2.93 4.41 5.23
CA ARG A 52 -1.98 4.77 6.27
C ARG A 52 -0.97 3.66 6.46
N VAL A 53 0.31 4.01 6.40
CA VAL A 53 1.44 3.09 6.59
C VAL A 53 2.41 3.71 7.60
N PRO A 54 2.06 3.69 8.91
CA PRO A 54 2.91 4.26 9.94
C PRO A 54 4.25 3.49 10.07
N PRO A 55 5.37 4.19 10.33
CA PRO A 55 5.49 5.64 10.56
C PRO A 55 5.80 6.43 9.26
N TYR A 56 5.70 5.83 8.08
CA TYR A 56 6.35 6.37 6.87
C TYR A 56 5.48 7.29 6.02
N GLY A 57 4.16 7.13 6.03
CA GLY A 57 3.27 8.04 5.33
C GLY A 57 1.79 7.64 5.33
N ALA A 58 0.98 8.50 4.73
CA ALA A 58 -0.40 8.25 4.40
C ALA A 58 -0.76 9.02 3.11
N VAL A 59 -1.71 8.51 2.34
CA VAL A 59 -2.25 9.17 1.15
C VAL A 59 -3.77 9.07 1.12
N GLN A 60 -4.39 10.01 0.42
CA GLN A 60 -5.79 9.91 0.02
C GLN A 60 -5.86 9.46 -1.44
N CYS A 61 -6.75 8.52 -1.72
CA CYS A 61 -6.94 7.94 -3.03
C CYS A 61 -8.39 7.49 -3.20
N VAL A 62 -8.65 6.84 -4.33
CA VAL A 62 -9.94 6.30 -4.77
C VAL A 62 -10.97 7.41 -5.06
N PRO A 63 -11.49 7.49 -6.29
CA PRO A 63 -12.52 8.45 -6.63
C PRO A 63 -13.81 8.14 -5.87
N GLY A 64 -14.56 9.18 -5.53
CA GLY A 64 -15.85 9.04 -4.87
C GLY A 64 -16.14 10.15 -3.86
N PRO A 65 -17.39 10.22 -3.36
CA PRO A 65 -17.77 11.20 -2.37
C PRO A 65 -16.99 10.98 -1.09
N ARG A 66 -16.54 12.09 -0.51
CA ARG A 66 -15.91 12.12 0.80
C ARG A 66 -16.93 11.70 1.85
N HIS A 67 -16.47 11.10 2.96
CA HIS A 67 -17.33 10.84 4.11
C HIS A 67 -18.08 12.12 4.50
N THR A 68 -19.36 11.99 4.83
CA THR A 68 -20.17 13.09 5.37
C THR A 68 -20.31 12.90 6.87
N ARG A 69 -20.85 13.91 7.56
CA ARG A 69 -21.13 13.82 9.00
C ARG A 69 -22.04 12.61 9.26
N GLY A 70 -21.61 11.69 10.12
CA GLY A 70 -22.37 10.49 10.50
C GLY A 70 -21.94 9.19 9.83
N THR A 71 -21.13 9.24 8.75
CA THR A 71 -20.52 8.03 8.16
C THR A 71 -19.06 7.91 8.60
N PRO A 72 -18.59 6.72 9.05
CA PRO A 72 -17.19 6.53 9.38
C PRO A 72 -16.30 6.78 8.15
N PRO A 73 -15.10 7.34 8.34
CA PRO A 73 -14.17 7.55 7.22
C PRO A 73 -13.75 6.20 6.62
N ASN A 74 -13.52 6.15 5.30
CA ASN A 74 -12.91 4.95 4.71
C ASN A 74 -11.41 5.00 4.96
N THR A 75 -10.90 4.09 5.78
CA THR A 75 -9.48 4.03 6.15
C THR A 75 -8.94 2.63 5.94
N VAL A 76 -7.72 2.54 5.43
CA VAL A 76 -6.94 1.32 5.34
C VAL A 76 -5.62 1.55 6.05
N GLU A 77 -5.32 0.78 7.10
CA GLU A 77 -4.08 0.90 7.86
C GLU A 77 -3.34 -0.44 7.93
N MET A 78 -2.03 -0.42 7.73
CA MET A 78 -1.16 -1.60 7.80
C MET A 78 0.29 -1.22 8.08
N ASP A 79 1.13 -2.21 8.41
CA ASP A 79 2.57 -1.98 8.59
C ASP A 79 3.33 -1.82 7.25
N PRO A 80 4.55 -1.26 7.29
CA PRO A 80 5.36 -1.03 6.10
C PRO A 80 5.68 -2.25 5.24
N GLN A 81 5.96 -3.41 5.84
CA GLN A 81 6.31 -4.62 5.08
C GLN A 81 5.08 -5.20 4.41
N THR A 82 3.95 -5.26 5.13
CA THR A 82 2.65 -5.67 4.58
C THR A 82 2.27 -4.80 3.38
N TRP A 83 2.43 -3.47 3.49
CA TRP A 83 2.15 -2.56 2.37
C TRP A 83 3.01 -2.86 1.13
N VAL A 84 4.33 -3.01 1.29
CA VAL A 84 5.22 -3.31 0.15
C VAL A 84 4.82 -4.62 -0.50
N LEU A 85 4.57 -5.67 0.29
CA LEU A 85 4.23 -6.98 -0.25
C LEU A 85 2.86 -6.99 -0.95
N LEU A 86 1.85 -6.30 -0.42
CA LEU A 86 0.55 -6.15 -1.08
C LEU A 86 0.63 -5.34 -2.38
N ALA A 87 1.25 -4.17 -2.30
CA ALA A 87 1.40 -3.28 -3.46
C ALA A 87 2.27 -3.89 -4.56
N THR A 88 3.07 -4.90 -4.24
CA THR A 88 3.89 -5.64 -5.21
C THR A 88 3.32 -7.02 -5.58
N GLY A 89 2.10 -7.35 -5.15
CA GLY A 89 1.41 -8.60 -5.51
C GLY A 89 2.01 -9.86 -4.87
N ARG A 90 2.83 -9.71 -3.82
CA ARG A 90 3.41 -10.82 -3.04
C ARG A 90 2.48 -11.31 -1.93
N LEU A 91 1.49 -10.49 -1.55
CA LEU A 91 0.40 -10.87 -0.66
C LEU A 91 -0.94 -10.61 -1.35
N ASP A 92 -1.91 -11.45 -1.02
CA ASP A 92 -3.30 -11.31 -1.44
C ASP A 92 -4.07 -10.40 -0.48
N TRP A 93 -4.98 -9.59 -1.02
CA TRP A 93 -5.77 -8.62 -0.26
C TRP A 93 -6.75 -9.28 0.71
N GLU A 94 -7.51 -10.28 0.26
CA GLU A 94 -8.52 -10.95 1.09
C GLU A 94 -7.84 -11.65 2.27
N TRP A 95 -6.71 -12.30 2.00
CA TRP A 95 -5.93 -12.99 3.02
C TRP A 95 -5.40 -12.03 4.10
N VAL A 96 -4.76 -10.92 3.74
CA VAL A 96 -4.19 -9.99 4.75
C VAL A 96 -5.24 -9.29 5.60
N VAL A 97 -6.44 -9.06 5.05
CA VAL A 97 -7.57 -8.49 5.80
C VAL A 97 -8.09 -9.54 6.78
N THR A 98 -8.28 -10.78 6.34
CA THR A 98 -8.73 -11.91 7.17
C THR A 98 -7.76 -12.17 8.32
N GLU A 99 -6.46 -12.13 8.06
CA GLU A 99 -5.39 -12.31 9.06
C GLU A 99 -5.21 -11.08 9.99
N GLY A 100 -5.98 -10.01 9.79
CA GLY A 100 -5.89 -8.80 10.59
C GLY A 100 -4.59 -7.99 10.41
N ARG A 101 -3.82 -8.28 9.35
CA ARG A 101 -2.61 -7.52 8.98
C ARG A 101 -2.95 -6.18 8.35
N VAL A 102 -4.12 -6.09 7.70
CA VAL A 102 -4.71 -4.86 7.19
C VAL A 102 -5.99 -4.55 7.96
N ARG A 103 -6.08 -3.34 8.51
CA ARG A 103 -7.31 -2.81 9.11
C ARG A 103 -8.03 -1.95 8.08
N ALA A 104 -9.05 -2.53 7.45
CA ALA A 104 -9.96 -1.83 6.55
C ALA A 104 -11.24 -1.43 7.29
N SER A 105 -11.63 -0.16 7.22
CA SER A 105 -12.85 0.36 7.85
C SER A 105 -13.58 1.29 6.88
N GLY A 106 -14.90 1.13 6.76
CA GLY A 106 -15.74 1.90 5.84
C GLY A 106 -16.08 1.13 4.56
N ALA A 107 -17.24 1.46 3.97
CA ALA A 107 -17.83 0.70 2.85
C ALA A 107 -17.00 0.72 1.54
N ARG A 108 -15.97 1.56 1.45
CA ARG A 108 -15.07 1.64 0.28
C ARG A 108 -13.62 1.35 0.62
N ALA A 109 -13.32 0.86 1.81
CA ALA A 109 -11.95 0.52 2.21
C ALA A 109 -11.48 -0.81 1.61
N ASP A 110 -11.78 -1.05 0.33
CA ASP A 110 -11.31 -2.18 -0.45
C ASP A 110 -10.34 -1.66 -1.53
N LEU A 111 -9.08 -2.09 -1.45
CA LEU A 111 -8.05 -1.72 -2.41
C LEU A 111 -7.75 -2.82 -3.43
N SER A 112 -8.43 -3.97 -3.39
CA SER A 112 -8.16 -5.12 -4.27
C SER A 112 -8.14 -4.74 -5.75
N ALA A 113 -9.08 -3.90 -6.19
CA ALA A 113 -9.15 -3.42 -7.57
C ALA A 113 -8.04 -2.44 -7.99
N TYR A 114 -7.24 -1.94 -7.05
CA TYR A 114 -6.16 -0.98 -7.25
C TYR A 114 -4.77 -1.60 -7.00
N LEU A 115 -4.70 -2.90 -6.68
CA LEU A 115 -3.49 -3.64 -6.38
C LEU A 115 -3.38 -4.86 -7.31
N PRO A 116 -2.17 -5.34 -7.65
CA PRO A 116 -0.88 -4.73 -7.34
C PRO A 116 -0.63 -3.45 -8.14
N LEU A 117 0.31 -2.64 -7.66
CA LEU A 117 0.80 -1.48 -8.40
C LEU A 117 1.91 -1.94 -9.34
N GLU A 118 1.97 -1.34 -10.53
CA GLU A 118 3.15 -1.43 -11.39
C GLU A 118 3.89 -0.10 -11.27
N LEU A 119 5.21 -0.15 -11.19
CA LEU A 119 6.04 1.06 -11.17
C LEU A 119 6.47 1.36 -12.62
N GLU A 120 5.86 2.38 -13.21
CA GLU A 120 6.25 2.89 -14.53
C GLU A 120 7.60 3.60 -14.54
#